data_AF-A0A9E3DSP4-F1
#
_entry.id   AF-A0A9E3DSP4-F1
#
_cell.length_a   1.000
_cell.length_b   1.000
_cell.length_c   1.000
_cell.angle_alpha   90.00
_cell.angle_beta   90.00
_cell.angle_gamma   90.00
#
_symmetry.space_group_name_H-M   'P 1'
#
loop_
_entity.id
_entity.type
_entity.pdbx_description
1 polymer ?
#
loop_
_entity_poly.entity_id
_entity_poly.type
_entity_poly.pdbx_seq_one_letter_code
_entity_poly.pdbx_strand_id
1 'polypeptide(L)' 'MGFSHGYGPGVGVGDAIDALRKAHELGCTFYDTAEGYGAGENERLVGCALAPIRDQVVIATKVLQPP' A
#
# COMPACT_ATOMS: atom_id res chain seq x y z
N MET A 1 5.62 0.36 -0.79
CA MET A 1 5.12 0.45 -2.19
C MET A 1 4.35 1.75 -2.36
N GLY A 2 4.51 2.45 -3.50
CA GLY A 2 3.90 3.77 -3.74
C GLY A 2 3.02 3.81 -4.99
N PHE A 3 1.92 3.06 -5.02
CA PHE A 3 1.00 2.97 -6.16
C PHE A 3 0.43 4.34 -6.59
N SER A 4 0.28 5.25 -5.64
CA SER A 4 -0.26 6.60 -5.85
C SER A 4 0.78 7.67 -6.21
N HIS A 5 2.08 7.32 -6.31
CA HIS A 5 3.15 8.32 -6.51
C HIS A 5 4.36 7.83 -7.34
N GLY A 6 4.68 6.53 -7.31
CA GLY A 6 5.94 5.98 -7.83
C GLY A 6 5.88 5.29 -9.20
N TYR A 7 4.70 5.18 -9.83
CA TYR A 7 4.49 4.38 -11.04
C TYR A 7 3.93 5.19 -12.24
N GLY A 8 4.41 6.42 -12.43
CA GLY A 8 3.99 7.27 -13.56
C GLY A 8 2.60 7.88 -13.36
N PRO A 9 1.65 7.78 -14.32
CA PRO A 9 0.31 8.38 -14.19
C PRO A 9 -0.55 7.82 -13.04
N GLY A 10 -0.01 6.86 -12.28
CA GLY A 10 -0.68 6.17 -11.18
C GLY A 10 -1.24 4.83 -11.63
N VAL A 11 -1.15 3.82 -10.77
CA VAL A 11 -1.83 2.54 -11.00
C VAL A 11 -3.31 2.72 -10.67
N GLY A 12 -4.21 2.17 -11.49
CA GLY A 12 -5.64 2.18 -11.19
C GLY A 12 -5.93 1.53 -9.84
N VAL A 13 -6.90 2.06 -9.09
CA VAL A 13 -7.21 1.59 -7.73
C VAL A 13 -7.51 0.08 -7.69
N GLY A 14 -8.29 -0.42 -8.66
CA GLY A 14 -8.58 -1.84 -8.79
C GLY A 14 -7.32 -2.69 -9.01
N ASP A 15 -6.50 -2.31 -9.99
CA ASP A 15 -5.26 -3.01 -10.31
C ASP A 15 -4.28 -3.03 -9.12
N ALA A 16 -4.21 -1.94 -8.36
CA ALA A 16 -3.38 -1.87 -7.16
C ALA A 16 -3.90 -2.79 -6.03
N ILE A 17 -5.21 -2.87 -5.82
CA ILE A 17 -5.82 -3.80 -4.86
C ILE A 17 -5.54 -5.25 -5.26
N ASP A 18 -5.72 -5.57 -6.55
CA ASP A 18 -5.47 -6.90 -7.08
C ASP A 18 -3.99 -7.29 -6.95
N ALA A 19 -3.07 -6.36 -7.26
CA ALA A 19 -1.64 -6.59 -7.07
C ALA A 19 -1.28 -6.85 -5.60
N LEU A 20 -1.83 -6.06 -4.66
CA LEU A 20 -1.58 -6.21 -3.22
C LEU A 20 -2.07 -7.56 -2.68
N ARG A 21 -3.26 -8.00 -3.11
CA ARG A 21 -3.84 -9.30 -2.74
C ARG A 21 -3.10 -10.45 -3.42
N LYS A 22 -2.71 -10.28 -4.69
CA LYS A 22 -1.93 -11.29 -5.39
C LYS A 22 -0.57 -11.51 -4.73
N ALA A 23 0.07 -10.46 -4.24
CA ALA A 23 1.30 -10.59 -3.45
C ALA A 23 1.09 -11.48 -2.21
N HIS A 24 -0.05 -11.35 -1.51
CA HIS A 24 -0.37 -12.22 -0.37
C HIS A 24 -0.55 -13.68 -0.79
N GLU A 25 -1.27 -13.93 -1.88
CA GLU A 25 -1.42 -15.30 -2.43
C GLU A 25 -0.08 -15.94 -2.79
N LEU A 26 0.93 -15.13 -3.11
CA LEU A 26 2.30 -15.57 -3.43
C LEU A 26 3.21 -15.66 -2.19
N GLY A 27 2.67 -15.41 -0.99
CA GLY A 27 3.38 -15.54 0.29
C GLY A 27 3.98 -14.24 0.84
N CYS A 28 3.74 -13.08 0.22
CA CYS A 28 4.16 -11.80 0.79
C CYS A 28 3.28 -11.45 2.00
N THR A 29 3.89 -11.34 3.17
CA THR A 29 3.20 -10.95 4.43
C THR A 29 3.68 -9.61 4.98
N PHE A 30 4.60 -8.93 4.31
CA PHE A 30 5.14 -7.63 4.73
C PHE A 30 4.87 -6.56 3.67
N TYR A 31 4.21 -5.48 4.09
CA TYR A 31 3.77 -4.39 3.22
C TYR A 31 4.27 -3.05 3.77
N ASP A 32 5.02 -2.30 2.97
CA ASP A 32 5.46 -0.96 3.33
C ASP A 32 4.63 0.13 2.65
N THR A 33 4.44 1.25 3.33
CA THR A 33 3.87 2.50 2.81
C THR A 33 4.58 3.71 3.43
N ALA A 34 4.15 4.92 3.11
CA ALA A 34 4.58 6.15 3.74
C ALA A 34 3.52 7.24 3.53
N GLU A 35 3.44 8.20 4.45
CA GLU A 35 2.60 9.40 4.31
C GLU A 35 2.93 10.15 3.00
N GLY A 36 4.22 10.26 2.68
CA GLY A 36 4.71 10.92 1.46
C GLY A 36 4.34 10.22 0.15
N TYR A 37 3.81 8.98 0.19
CA TYR A 37 3.36 8.28 -1.02
C TYR A 37 1.96 8.76 -1.39
N GLY A 38 1.89 9.92 -2.05
CA GLY A 38 0.62 10.50 -2.47
C GLY A 38 -0.19 11.10 -1.31
N ALA A 39 0.48 11.78 -0.37
CA ALA A 39 -0.16 12.52 0.73
C ALA A 39 -1.23 11.71 1.49
N GLY A 40 -0.86 10.50 1.91
CA GLY A 40 -1.72 9.56 2.63
C GLY A 40 -2.67 8.72 1.75
N GLU A 41 -2.78 9.01 0.45
CA GLU A 41 -3.70 8.26 -0.42
C GLU A 41 -3.25 6.81 -0.60
N ASN A 42 -1.94 6.57 -0.69
CA ASN A 42 -1.42 5.20 -0.76
C ASN A 42 -1.69 4.42 0.53
N GLU A 43 -1.71 5.08 1.69
CA GLU A 43 -2.05 4.43 2.96
C GLU A 43 -3.52 4.02 3.01
N ARG A 44 -4.43 4.86 2.50
CA ARG A 44 -5.85 4.50 2.34
C ARG A 44 -6.02 3.31 1.40
N LEU A 45 -5.35 3.33 0.26
CA LEU A 45 -5.38 2.24 -0.72
C LEU A 45 -4.90 0.92 -0.13
N VAL A 46 -3.73 0.92 0.53
CA VAL A 46 -3.16 -0.27 1.20
C VAL A 46 -4.10 -0.78 2.28
N GLY A 47 -4.67 0.12 3.10
CA GLY A 47 -5.65 -0.24 4.13
C GLY A 47 -6.90 -0.93 3.55
N CYS A 48 -7.48 -0.36 2.49
CA CYS A 48 -8.63 -0.95 1.79
C CYS A 48 -8.32 -2.33 1.20
N ALA A 49 -7.16 -2.48 0.56
CA ALA A 49 -6.76 -3.74 -0.07
C ALA A 49 -6.59 -4.89 0.95
N LEU A 50 -5.94 -4.58 2.08
CA LEU A 50 -5.52 -5.55 3.09
C LEU A 50 -6.52 -5.76 4.23
N ALA A 51 -7.57 -4.92 4.35
CA ALA A 51 -8.58 -5.06 5.41
C ALA A 51 -9.14 -6.48 5.57
N PRO A 52 -9.46 -7.25 4.50
CA PRO A 52 -9.96 -8.61 4.64
C PRO A 52 -8.94 -9.64 5.17
N ILE A 53 -7.65 -9.31 5.13
CA ILE A 53 -6.53 -10.20 5.50
C ILE A 53 -5.61 -9.56 6.55
N ARG A 54 -6.13 -8.59 7.31
CA ARG A 54 -5.34 -7.74 8.20
C ARG A 54 -4.51 -8.55 9.21
N ASP A 55 -5.06 -9.62 9.74
CA ASP A 55 -4.41 -10.44 10.78
C ASP A 55 -3.29 -11.35 10.21
N GLN A 56 -3.14 -11.41 8.90
CA GLN A 56 -2.16 -12.26 8.21
C GLN A 56 -0.94 -11.47 7.70
N VAL A 57 -0.93 -10.15 7.90
CA VAL A 57 0.07 -9.26 7.32
C VAL A 57 0.64 -8.28 8.34
N VAL A 58 1.88 -7.84 8.09
CA VAL A 58 2.55 -6.76 8.79
C VAL A 58 2.58 -5.55 7.87
N ILE A 59 2.15 -4.39 8.39
CA ILE A 59 2.13 -3.12 7.65
C ILE A 59 3.10 -2.16 8.33
N ALA A 60 4.05 -1.64 7.58
CA ALA A 60 4.99 -0.62 8.03
C ALA A 60 4.71 0.72 7.33
N THR A 61 4.76 1.83 8.07
CA THR A 61 4.69 3.18 7.51
C THR A 61 5.90 4.01 7.93
N LYS A 62 6.09 5.14 7.23
CA LYS A 62 7.18 6.10 7.41
C LYS A 62 6.55 7.48 7.45
N VAL A 63 6.90 8.26 8.46
CA VAL A 63 6.49 9.66 8.60
C VAL A 63 7.65 10.56 8.24
N LEU A 64 7.37 11.64 7.54
CA LEU A 64 8.36 12.70 7.37
C LEU A 64 8.27 13.59 8.61
N GLN A 65 9.36 13.76 9.36
CA GLN A 65 9.33 14.75 10.44
C GLN A 65 9.21 16.15 9.82
N PRO A 66 8.28 17.00 10.28
CA PRO A 66 8.32 18.42 9.94
C PRO A 66 9.64 19.02 10.48
N PRO A 67 10.16 20.08 9.81
CA PRO A 67 11.44 20.71 10.16
C PRO A 67 11.47 21.28 11.58
#